data_AF-A0A971K3W9-F1
#
_entry.id   AF-A0A971K3W9-F1
#
_cell.length_a   1.000
_cell.length_b   1.000
_cell.length_c   1.000
_cell.angle_alpha   90.00
_cell.angle_beta   90.00
_cell.angle_gamma   90.00
#
_symmetry.space_group_name_H-M   'P 1'
#
loop_
_entity.id
_entity.type
_entity.pdbx_description
1 polymer ?
#
loop_
_entity_poly.entity_id
_entity_poly.type
_entity_poly.pdbx_seq_one_letter_code
_entity_poly.pdbx_strand_id
1 'polypeptide(L)'
;MAKMSLIEQIDNMAPQQKAMLNRLKRVEGQLRGIQRMIIEEKPCQEILLQLSAARKAMQNACIEILKGYVKKCLAESGTPDMDELERLIATLIDIAPISSAREENA
;
A
#
# COMPACT_ATOMS: atom_id res chain seq x y z
N MET A 1 11.01 -30.14 9.63
CA MET A 1 10.92 -29.35 8.37
C MET A 1 11.41 -27.94 8.69
N ALA A 2 12.47 -27.46 8.04
CA ALA A 2 12.93 -26.09 8.23
C ALA A 2 11.90 -25.13 7.61
N LYS A 3 11.33 -24.23 8.41
CA LYS A 3 10.40 -23.22 7.91
C LYS A 3 11.24 -22.18 7.16
N MET A 4 11.00 -22.02 5.86
CA MET A 4 11.70 -21.04 5.03
C MET A 4 11.58 -19.64 5.65
N SER A 5 12.65 -18.86 5.62
CA SER A 5 12.63 -17.46 6.04
C SER A 5 11.67 -16.65 5.17
N LEU A 6 11.15 -15.56 5.70
CA LEU A 6 10.28 -14.66 4.95
C LEU A 6 10.97 -14.08 3.69
N ILE A 7 12.29 -13.95 3.72
CA ILE A 7 13.08 -13.47 2.58
C ILE A 7 13.07 -14.52 1.45
N GLU A 8 13.37 -15.78 1.78
CA GLU A 8 13.35 -16.88 0.82
C GLU A 8 11.94 -17.12 0.25
N GLN A 9 10.89 -16.94 1.04
CA GLN A 9 9.51 -17.01 0.54
C GLN A 9 9.24 -15.92 -0.49
N ILE A 10 9.69 -14.68 -0.24
CA ILE A 10 9.47 -13.53 -1.14
C ILE A 10 10.26 -13.68 -2.45
N ASP A 11 11.46 -14.24 -2.39
CA ASP A 11 12.30 -14.40 -3.58
C ASP A 11 11.73 -15.41 -4.59
N ASN A 12 10.94 -16.37 -4.11
CA ASN A 12 10.27 -17.40 -4.93
C ASN A 12 8.86 -17.00 -5.41
N MET A 13 8.39 -15.79 -5.10
CA MET A 13 7.07 -15.31 -5.52
C MET A 13 7.07 -14.71 -6.92
N ALA A 14 5.88 -14.62 -7.54
CA ALA A 14 5.71 -13.92 -8.79
C ALA A 14 6.21 -12.45 -8.65
N PRO A 15 6.81 -11.86 -9.72
CA PRO A 15 7.38 -10.51 -9.65
C PRO A 15 6.42 -9.45 -9.09
N GLN A 16 5.13 -9.56 -9.37
CA GLN A 16 4.09 -8.66 -8.88
C GLN A 16 3.87 -8.80 -7.37
N GLN A 17 3.80 -10.03 -6.86
CA GLN A 17 3.69 -10.31 -5.43
C GLN A 17 4.92 -9.83 -4.68
N LYS A 18 6.13 -10.07 -5.23
CA LYS A 18 7.39 -9.57 -4.68
C LYS A 18 7.40 -8.04 -4.61
N ALA A 19 6.94 -7.36 -5.66
CA ALA A 19 6.85 -5.89 -5.70
C ALA A 19 5.87 -5.33 -4.65
N MET A 20 4.72 -5.98 -4.43
CA MET A 20 3.77 -5.62 -3.37
C MET A 20 4.40 -5.75 -1.99
N LEU A 21 5.04 -6.87 -1.68
CA LEU A 21 5.67 -7.10 -0.38
C LEU A 21 6.83 -6.13 -0.13
N ASN A 22 7.61 -5.81 -1.17
CA ASN A 22 8.65 -4.79 -1.07
C ASN A 22 8.10 -3.38 -0.79
N ARG A 23 6.90 -3.04 -1.29
CA ARG A 23 6.22 -1.79 -0.93
C ARG A 23 5.81 -1.78 0.53
N LEU A 24 5.23 -2.86 1.03
CA LEU A 24 4.84 -2.98 2.43
C LEU A 24 6.05 -2.90 3.38
N LYS A 25 7.17 -3.56 3.04
CA LYS A 25 8.44 -3.43 3.79
C LYS A 25 8.94 -1.98 3.89
N ARG A 26 8.75 -1.18 2.84
CA ARG A 26 9.09 0.26 2.88
C ARG A 26 8.18 1.03 3.83
N VAL A 27 6.87 0.78 3.79
CA VAL A 27 5.91 1.38 4.73
C VAL A 27 6.27 1.03 6.17
N GLU A 28 6.58 -0.24 6.44
CA GLU A 28 7.04 -0.71 7.76
C GLU A 28 8.32 0.03 8.22
N GLY A 29 9.26 0.25 7.30
CA GLY A 29 10.45 1.07 7.54
C GLY A 29 10.13 2.52 7.91
N GLN A 30 9.15 3.14 7.23
CA GLN A 30 8.67 4.49 7.55
C GLN A 30 8.02 4.54 8.93
N LEU A 31 7.17 3.57 9.27
CA LEU A 31 6.54 3.49 10.60
C LEU A 31 7.57 3.35 11.72
N ARG A 32 8.60 2.51 11.53
CA ARG A 32 9.74 2.44 12.46
C ARG A 32 10.49 3.76 12.59
N GLY A 33 10.65 4.50 11.49
CA GLY A 33 11.23 5.85 11.50
C GLY A 33 10.41 6.82 12.34
N ILE A 34 9.09 6.84 12.14
CA ILE A 34 8.15 7.68 12.89
C ILE A 34 8.18 7.35 14.39
N GLN A 35 8.23 6.07 14.75
CA GLN A 35 8.38 5.65 16.15
C GLN A 35 9.64 6.24 16.80
N ARG A 36 10.78 6.22 16.09
CA ARG A 36 12.02 6.85 16.57
C ARG A 36 11.86 8.37 16.70
N MET A 37 11.22 9.03 15.74
CA MET A 37 10.96 10.47 15.83
C MET A 37 10.14 10.86 17.08
N ILE A 38 9.17 10.02 17.47
CA ILE A 38 8.39 10.23 18.70
C ILE A 38 9.29 10.08 19.93
N ILE A 39 10.10 9.02 20.00
CA ILE A 39 11.04 8.78 21.11
C ILE A 39 12.07 9.90 21.24
N GLU A 40 12.53 10.44 20.11
CA GLU A 40 13.47 11.56 20.02
C GLU A 40 12.80 12.94 20.20
N GLU A 41 11.51 12.98 20.53
CA GLU A 41 10.73 14.20 20.75
C GLU A 41 10.83 15.22 19.59
N LYS A 42 10.82 14.72 18.34
CA LYS A 42 10.84 15.57 17.14
C LYS A 42 9.59 16.46 17.06
N PRO A 43 9.65 17.61 16.36
CA PRO A 43 8.50 18.48 16.18
C PRO A 43 7.28 17.74 15.62
N CYS A 44 6.10 18.01 16.20
CA CYS A 44 4.84 17.37 15.81
C CYS A 44 4.56 17.52 14.30
N GLN A 45 4.88 18.68 13.73
CA GLN A 45 4.71 18.94 12.30
C GLN A 45 5.55 17.98 11.42
N GLU A 46 6.79 17.67 11.81
CA GLU A 46 7.64 16.73 11.08
C GLU A 46 7.10 15.30 11.17
N ILE A 47 6.63 14.90 12.35
CA ILE A 47 5.99 13.59 12.56
C ILE A 47 4.74 13.46 11.68
N LEU A 48 3.88 14.49 11.64
CA LEU A 48 2.68 14.51 10.79
C LEU A 48 3.02 14.44 9.30
N LEU A 49 4.10 15.10 8.87
CA LEU A 49 4.57 15.03 7.48
C LEU A 49 5.01 13.60 7.12
N GLN A 50 5.75 12.94 8.00
CA GLN A 50 6.17 11.54 7.78
C GLN A 50 4.99 10.57 7.82
N LEU A 51 4.02 10.76 8.72
CA LEU A 51 2.78 9.98 8.74
C LEU A 51 1.99 10.16 7.43
N SER A 52 1.92 11.38 6.89
CA SER A 52 1.29 11.64 5.59
C SER A 52 2.01 10.92 4.46
N ALA A 53 3.35 10.90 4.46
CA ALA A 53 4.16 10.15 3.50
C ALA A 53 3.94 8.63 3.62
N ALA A 54 3.88 8.09 4.84
CA ALA A 54 3.59 6.68 5.09
C ALA A 54 2.17 6.30 4.60
N ARG A 55 1.18 7.15 4.88
CA ARG A 55 -0.19 6.99 4.36
C ARG A 55 -0.19 6.93 2.83
N LYS A 56 0.50 7.86 2.16
CA LYS A 56 0.56 7.85 0.68
C LYS A 56 1.25 6.60 0.12
N ALA A 57 2.31 6.14 0.78
CA ALA A 57 2.99 4.90 0.40
C ALA A 57 2.07 3.66 0.57
N MET A 58 1.27 3.62 1.63
CA MET A 58 0.26 2.58 1.88
C MET A 58 -0.83 2.60 0.82
N GLN A 59 -1.37 3.78 0.47
CA GLN A 59 -2.34 3.93 -0.62
C GLN A 59 -1.80 3.39 -1.94
N ASN A 60 -0.54 3.69 -2.26
CA ASN A 60 0.10 3.15 -3.46
C ASN A 60 0.24 1.62 -3.41
N ALA A 61 0.39 1.00 -2.24
CA ALA A 61 0.39 -0.44 -2.12
C ALA A 61 -0.99 -1.05 -2.43
N CYS A 62 -2.07 -0.44 -1.92
CA CYS A 62 -3.45 -0.84 -2.21
C CYS A 62 -3.76 -0.79 -3.72
N ILE A 63 -3.35 0.29 -4.40
CA ILE A 63 -3.52 0.44 -5.85
C ILE A 63 -2.83 -0.69 -6.63
N GLU A 64 -1.61 -1.08 -6.22
CA GLU A 64 -0.88 -2.15 -6.89
C GLU A 64 -1.50 -3.52 -6.66
N ILE A 65 -2.10 -3.77 -5.49
CA ILE A 65 -2.88 -4.98 -5.23
C ILE A 65 -4.08 -5.05 -6.17
N LEU A 66 -4.85 -3.96 -6.29
CA LEU A 66 -5.99 -3.88 -7.21
C LEU A 66 -5.57 -4.10 -8.67
N LYS A 67 -4.47 -3.48 -9.12
CA LYS A 67 -3.91 -3.73 -10.46
C LYS A 67 -3.53 -5.20 -10.65
N GLY A 68 -2.99 -5.84 -9.61
CA GLY A 68 -2.66 -7.26 -9.61
C GLY A 68 -3.88 -8.13 -9.82
N TYR A 69 -4.98 -7.84 -9.10
CA TYR A 69 -6.26 -8.52 -9.28
C TYR A 69 -6.77 -8.40 -10.72
N VAL A 70 -6.88 -7.17 -11.25
CA VAL A 70 -7.38 -6.94 -12.62
C VAL A 70 -6.54 -7.69 -13.65
N LYS A 71 -5.21 -7.63 -13.55
CA LYS A 71 -4.30 -8.35 -14.46
C LYS A 71 -4.50 -9.87 -14.39
N LYS A 72 -4.67 -10.42 -13.20
CA LYS A 72 -4.91 -11.85 -13.00
C LYS A 72 -6.24 -12.28 -13.63
N CYS A 73 -7.33 -11.55 -13.37
CA CYS A 73 -8.64 -11.85 -13.96
C CYS A 73 -8.60 -11.82 -15.49
N LEU A 74 -7.97 -10.79 -16.07
CA LEU A 74 -7.83 -10.68 -17.53
C LEU A 74 -6.99 -11.82 -18.12
N ALA A 75 -5.97 -12.31 -17.41
CA ALA A 75 -5.13 -13.42 -17.86
C ALA A 75 -5.82 -14.79 -17.74
N GLU A 76 -6.64 -14.99 -16.71
CA GLU A 76 -7.25 -16.31 -16.41
C GLU A 76 -8.65 -16.49 -17.04
N SER A 77 -9.44 -15.42 -17.10
CA SER A 77 -10.88 -15.50 -17.40
C SER A 77 -11.36 -14.55 -18.49
N GLY A 78 -10.51 -13.59 -18.91
CA GLY A 78 -10.85 -12.58 -19.92
C GLY A 78 -11.71 -11.41 -19.41
N THR A 79 -12.42 -11.56 -18.29
CA THR A 79 -13.23 -10.50 -17.66
C THR A 79 -13.16 -10.56 -16.13
N PRO A 80 -12.98 -9.42 -15.42
CA PRO A 80 -13.09 -9.39 -13.96
C PRO A 80 -14.49 -9.72 -13.46
N ASP A 81 -14.59 -10.36 -12.29
CA ASP A 81 -15.83 -10.33 -11.49
C ASP A 81 -16.06 -8.88 -11.05
N MET A 82 -17.16 -8.30 -11.53
CA MET A 82 -17.52 -6.91 -11.30
C MET A 82 -17.90 -6.65 -9.85
N ASP A 83 -18.56 -7.60 -9.18
CA ASP A 83 -18.96 -7.44 -7.77
C ASP A 83 -17.71 -7.45 -6.87
N GLU A 84 -16.73 -8.31 -7.18
CA GLU A 84 -15.46 -8.32 -6.48
C GLU A 84 -14.63 -7.06 -6.77
N LEU A 85 -14.62 -6.59 -8.02
CA LEU A 85 -13.93 -5.36 -8.40
C LEU A 85 -14.52 -4.15 -7.66
N GLU A 86 -15.84 -4.03 -7.57
CA GLU A 86 -16.51 -2.95 -6.82
C GLU A 86 -16.15 -2.97 -5.33
N ARG A 87 -16.11 -4.15 -4.70
CA ARG A 87 -15.68 -4.29 -3.29
C ARG A 87 -14.23 -3.82 -3.08
N LEU A 88 -13.34 -4.18 -4.00
CA LEU A 88 -11.93 -3.75 -3.92
C LEU A 88 -11.78 -2.25 -4.13
N ILE A 89 -12.55 -1.65 -5.05
CA ILE A 89 -12.57 -0.20 -5.27
C ILE A 89 -13.11 0.53 -4.04
N ALA A 90 -14.20 0.05 -3.44
CA ALA A 90 -14.75 0.64 -2.21
C ALA A 90 -13.71 0.65 -1.07
N THR A 91 -13.01 -0.47 -0.87
CA THR A 91 -11.93 -0.58 0.11
C THR A 91 -10.80 0.42 -0.16
N LEU A 92 -10.46 0.66 -1.42
CA LEU A 92 -9.44 1.63 -1.80
C LEU A 92 -9.87 3.07 -1.48
N ILE A 93 -11.14 3.42 -1.71
CA ILE A 93 -11.71 4.74 -1.42
C ILE A 93 -11.68 5.03 0.08
N ASP A 94 -11.94 4.03 0.94
CA ASP A 94 -11.88 4.22 2.40
C ASP A 94 -10.47 4.57 2.91
N ILE A 95 -9.44 3.96 2.33
CA ILE A 95 -8.03 4.20 2.68
C ILE A 95 -7.52 5.52 2.07
N ALA A 96 -8.14 5.96 0.98
CA ALA A 96 -7.80 7.16 0.24
C ALA A 96 -9.08 7.91 -0.13
N PRO A 97 -9.73 8.60 0.83
CA PRO A 97 -10.86 9.45 0.48
C PRO A 97 -10.36 10.40 -0.61
N ILE A 98 -11.08 10.42 -1.74
CA ILE A 98 -10.83 11.37 -2.82
C ILE A 98 -11.06 12.74 -2.18
N SER A 99 -9.99 13.39 -1.74
CA SER A 99 -10.11 14.76 -1.27
C SER A 99 -10.47 15.58 -2.51
N SER A 100 -11.72 16.03 -2.59
CA SER A 100 -12.13 17.16 -3.42
C SER A 100 -11.44 18.48 -3.03
N ALA A 101 -10.37 18.45 -2.22
CA ALA A 101 -9.61 19.61 -1.79
C ALA A 101 -8.64 20.08 -2.89
N ARG A 102 -9.20 20.57 -4.00
CA ARG A 102 -8.63 21.65 -4.83
C ARG A 102 -9.78 22.48 -5.43
N GLU A 103 -10.63 23.03 -4.58
CA GLU A 103 -11.43 24.23 -4.86
C GLU A 103 -11.38 25.14 -3.63
N GLU A 104 -10.25 25.83 -3.43
CA GLU A 104 -10.20 27.03 -2.62
C GLU A 104 -9.38 28.08 -3.39
N ASN A 105 -10.13 28.97 -4.06
CA ASN A 105 -9.81 30.33 -4.47
C ASN A 105 -8.39 30.64 -4.98
N ALA A 106 -8.28 30.80 -6.30
CA ALA A 106 -7.40 31.77 -6.95
C ALA A 106 -8.23 32.57 -7.97
#